data_AF-A0A2V7DSC0-F1
#
_entry.id   AF-A0A2V7DSC0-F1
#
_cell.length_a   1.000
_cell.length_b   1.000
_cell.length_c   1.000
_cell.angle_alpha   90.00
_cell.angle_beta   90.00
_cell.angle_gamma   90.00
#
_symmetry.space_group_name_H-M   'P 1'
#
loop_
_entity.id
_entity.type
_entity.pdbx_description
1 polymer ?
#
loop_
_entity_poly.entity_id
_entity_poly.type
_entity_poly.pdbx_seq_one_letter_code
_entity_poly.pdbx_strand_id
1 'polypeptide(L)'
;MTAQRRLARGLVLATSGLVLVLACADLAAAQTCAAPRALVDTAVGIKYCADPAFAAVIDASVAKIRQEISAQRQAGRLVIYASTPISPRGGGVEKVNIDIAASVKARLEKSYGGHAWVLNPGVYQLPKVGGHDAGGGEYMVLWTRVLGGDDGAGRDIDMTHFTGPGDMRAFFSCGGNDLTGCLTHWLDTRSGTDADIRRVADNADARRAFLRYYTLRASVAYSAGSHDEWNIVVRINRKRRLGDQIAVFFDGRSASPAEMETEVSPGYETR
;
A
#
# COMPACT_ATOMS: atom_id res chain seq x y z
N MET A 1 -63.71 37.50 -73.42
CA MET A 1 -64.74 37.44 -72.37
C MET A 1 -64.03 37.29 -71.03
N THR A 2 -64.24 38.29 -70.14
CA THR A 2 -64.27 38.24 -68.65
C THR A 2 -63.26 37.36 -67.87
N ALA A 3 -62.70 37.71 -66.71
CA ALA A 3 -62.54 38.92 -65.91
C ALA A 3 -61.80 38.47 -64.61
N GLN A 4 -60.77 39.23 -64.21
CA GLN A 4 -60.51 39.73 -62.84
C GLN A 4 -60.64 38.88 -61.53
N ARG A 5 -59.65 39.14 -60.64
CA ARG A 5 -59.65 39.14 -59.14
C ARG A 5 -59.45 37.78 -58.44
N ARG A 6 -58.87 37.65 -57.23
CA ARG A 6 -58.03 38.43 -56.29
C ARG A 6 -57.63 37.43 -55.15
N LEU A 7 -56.43 37.62 -54.56
CA LEU A 7 -56.03 37.45 -53.14
C LEU A 7 -56.63 36.33 -52.27
N ALA A 8 -55.76 35.53 -51.61
CA ALA A 8 -55.76 35.39 -50.14
C ALA A 8 -54.51 34.65 -49.63
N ARG A 9 -54.07 35.07 -48.44
CA ARG A 9 -52.90 34.66 -47.65
C ARG A 9 -53.09 33.28 -47.00
N GLY A 10 -51.98 32.56 -46.77
CA GLY A 10 -51.89 31.45 -45.83
C GLY A 10 -50.44 31.25 -45.36
N LEU A 11 -50.18 31.54 -44.08
CA LEU A 11 -48.91 31.45 -43.37
C LEU A 11 -48.91 30.17 -42.53
N VAL A 12 -47.94 29.26 -42.65
CA VAL A 12 -47.57 28.32 -41.57
C VAL A 12 -46.05 28.09 -41.55
N LEU A 13 -45.52 28.02 -40.34
CA LEU A 13 -44.15 28.22 -39.87
C LEU A 13 -43.12 27.22 -40.41
N ALA A 14 -41.93 27.74 -40.71
CA ALA A 14 -40.69 26.99 -40.72
C ALA A 14 -40.18 26.83 -39.27
N THR A 15 -40.11 25.60 -38.76
CA THR A 15 -39.48 25.30 -37.48
C THR A 15 -37.97 25.11 -37.67
N SER A 16 -37.21 26.13 -37.25
CA SER A 16 -35.75 26.08 -37.13
C SER A 16 -35.35 25.14 -35.99
N GLY A 17 -34.62 24.06 -36.32
CA GLY A 17 -34.00 23.17 -35.34
C GLY A 17 -32.78 23.85 -34.70
N LEU A 18 -32.91 24.21 -33.42
CA LEU A 18 -31.79 24.65 -32.58
C LEU A 18 -31.08 23.39 -32.04
N VAL A 19 -29.93 23.04 -32.60
CA VAL A 19 -29.05 22.01 -32.02
C VAL A 19 -28.34 22.63 -30.83
N LEU A 20 -28.82 22.32 -29.62
CA LEU A 20 -28.16 22.68 -28.37
C LEU A 20 -26.97 21.72 -28.16
N VAL A 21 -25.76 22.18 -28.47
CA VAL A 21 -24.53 21.48 -28.08
C VAL A 21 -24.39 21.63 -26.57
N LEU A 22 -24.89 20.64 -25.82
CA LEU A 22 -24.59 20.48 -24.40
C LEU A 22 -23.11 20.14 -24.29
N ALA A 23 -22.28 21.16 -24.04
CA ALA A 23 -20.94 20.96 -23.52
C ALA A 23 -21.08 20.36 -22.11
N CYS A 24 -21.05 19.04 -22.02
CA CYS A 24 -20.72 18.35 -20.77
C CYS A 24 -19.27 18.69 -20.44
N ALA A 25 -19.06 19.82 -19.78
CA ALA A 25 -17.85 20.03 -19.01
C ALA A 25 -17.89 18.99 -17.89
N ASP A 26 -17.11 17.92 -18.03
CA ASP A 26 -16.79 17.02 -16.93
C ASP A 26 -16.20 17.87 -15.80
N LEU A 27 -17.05 18.24 -14.84
CA LEU A 27 -16.61 18.64 -13.51
C LEU A 27 -16.05 17.38 -12.86
N ALA A 28 -14.83 17.00 -13.24
CA ALA A 28 -13.97 16.22 -12.39
C ALA A 28 -13.87 17.02 -11.08
N ALA A 29 -14.61 16.59 -10.06
CA ALA A 29 -14.46 17.13 -8.73
C ALA A 29 -12.97 16.94 -8.40
N ALA A 30 -12.20 18.04 -8.41
CA ALA A 30 -10.82 18.00 -7.98
C ALA A 30 -10.85 17.45 -6.56
N GLN A 31 -10.34 16.24 -6.38
CA GLN A 31 -10.40 15.56 -5.10
C GLN A 31 -9.54 16.35 -4.12
N THR A 32 -10.19 17.11 -3.24
CA THR A 32 -9.51 17.99 -2.32
C THR A 32 -9.14 17.20 -1.07
N CYS A 33 -7.84 17.20 -0.75
CA CYS A 33 -7.38 16.67 0.53
C CYS A 33 -7.98 17.48 1.67
N ALA A 34 -8.45 16.80 2.71
CA ALA A 34 -8.93 17.48 3.90
C ALA A 34 -7.75 18.18 4.60
N ALA A 35 -7.90 19.49 4.86
CA ALA A 35 -6.91 20.27 5.60
C ALA A 35 -6.55 19.57 6.93
N PRO A 36 -5.27 19.58 7.34
CA PRO A 36 -4.14 20.33 6.77
C PRO A 36 -3.45 19.63 5.59
N ARG A 37 -3.96 18.49 5.10
CA ARG A 37 -3.29 17.69 4.08
C ARG A 37 -3.38 18.33 2.70
N ALA A 38 -2.32 18.13 1.92
CA ALA A 38 -2.25 18.51 0.51
C ALA A 38 -2.02 17.27 -0.36
N LEU A 39 -2.36 17.40 -1.64
CA LEU A 39 -2.09 16.36 -2.63
C LEU A 39 -0.58 16.36 -2.92
N VAL A 40 0.05 15.19 -2.79
CA VAL A 40 1.46 14.98 -3.09
C VAL A 40 1.57 14.02 -4.26
N ASP A 41 2.08 14.51 -5.38
CA ASP A 41 2.44 13.69 -6.53
C ASP A 41 3.78 12.97 -6.30
N THR A 42 3.89 11.74 -6.79
CA THR A 42 5.13 10.94 -6.67
C THR A 42 5.72 10.62 -8.03
N ALA A 43 7.02 10.26 -8.06
CA ALA A 43 7.72 9.92 -9.29
C ALA A 43 7.11 8.72 -10.03
N VAL A 44 6.38 7.83 -9.34
CA VAL A 44 5.67 6.69 -9.95
C VAL A 44 4.24 7.03 -10.39
N GLY A 45 3.82 8.29 -10.26
CA GLY A 45 2.52 8.79 -10.67
C GLY A 45 1.37 8.47 -9.70
N ILE A 46 1.66 7.94 -8.51
CA ILE A 46 0.66 7.79 -7.43
C ILE A 46 0.55 9.10 -6.68
N LYS A 47 -0.67 9.45 -6.25
CA LYS A 47 -0.94 10.65 -5.47
C LYS A 47 -1.45 10.27 -4.09
N TYR A 48 -1.04 11.03 -3.07
CA TYR A 48 -1.46 10.82 -1.69
C TYR A 48 -1.87 12.15 -1.07
N CYS A 49 -2.85 12.13 -0.17
CA CYS A 49 -3.07 13.24 0.74
C CYS A 49 -2.13 13.11 1.95
N ALA A 50 -1.16 14.01 2.07
CA ALA A 50 -0.22 14.04 3.18
C ALA A 50 -0.11 15.45 3.77
N ASP A 51 0.16 15.56 5.07
CA ASP A 51 0.41 16.82 5.75
C ASP A 51 1.81 17.36 5.37
N PRO A 52 1.90 18.55 4.74
CA PRO A 52 3.18 19.16 4.38
C PRO A 52 4.13 19.37 5.55
N ALA A 53 3.63 19.44 6.79
CA ALA A 53 4.48 19.56 7.98
C ALA A 53 5.44 18.36 8.14
N PHE A 54 5.09 17.18 7.63
CA PHE A 54 5.95 16.01 7.66
C PHE A 54 7.02 15.99 6.56
N ALA A 55 7.02 16.92 5.61
CA ALA A 55 7.91 16.88 4.45
C ALA A 55 9.40 16.75 4.84
N ALA A 56 9.86 17.55 5.81
CA ALA A 56 11.25 17.52 6.25
C ALA A 56 11.65 16.19 6.93
N VAL A 57 10.76 15.61 7.74
CA VAL A 57 11.06 14.32 8.42
C VAL A 57 10.96 13.14 7.45
N ILE A 58 10.09 13.24 6.44
CA ILE A 58 10.03 12.30 5.32
C ILE A 58 11.33 12.39 4.51
N ASP A 59 11.79 13.59 4.12
CA ASP A 59 13.04 13.80 3.38
C ASP A 59 14.23 13.18 4.10
N ALA A 60 14.38 13.46 5.39
CA ALA A 60 15.45 12.90 6.21
C ALA A 60 15.38 11.37 6.28
N SER A 61 14.17 10.81 6.41
CA SER A 61 13.96 9.36 6.45
C SER A 61 14.26 8.69 5.11
N VAL A 62 13.81 9.28 3.99
CA VAL A 62 14.15 8.81 2.63
C VAL A 62 15.66 8.81 2.46
N ALA A 63 16.35 9.91 2.78
CA ALA A 63 17.79 10.03 2.64
C ALA A 63 18.54 8.94 3.44
N LYS A 64 18.15 8.75 4.70
CA LYS A 64 18.73 7.70 5.56
C LYS A 64 18.53 6.30 4.97
N ILE A 65 17.29 5.94 4.62
CA ILE A 65 16.98 4.60 4.10
C ILE A 65 17.70 4.34 2.77
N ARG A 66 17.75 5.35 1.89
CA ARG A 66 18.43 5.24 0.59
C ARG A 66 19.95 5.15 0.76
N GLN A 67 20.53 5.81 1.76
CA GLN A 67 21.93 5.63 2.12
C GLN A 67 22.21 4.20 2.62
N GLU A 68 21.33 3.63 3.45
CA GLU A 68 21.43 2.24 3.90
C GLU A 68 21.34 1.27 2.71
N ILE A 69 20.37 1.44 1.81
CA ILE A 69 20.24 0.65 0.57
C ILE A 69 21.55 0.73 -0.24
N SER A 70 22.06 1.94 -0.48
CA SER A 70 23.29 2.16 -1.25
C SER A 70 24.49 1.44 -0.61
N ALA A 71 24.65 1.52 0.70
CA ALA A 71 25.73 0.84 1.42
C ALA A 71 25.63 -0.69 1.27
N GLN A 72 24.43 -1.27 1.32
CA GLN A 72 24.26 -2.72 1.15
C GLN A 72 24.55 -3.17 -0.28
N ARG A 73 24.18 -2.36 -1.28
CA ARG A 73 24.54 -2.61 -2.69
C ARG A 73 26.05 -2.50 -2.92
N GLN A 74 26.71 -1.51 -2.33
CA GLN A 74 28.17 -1.36 -2.38
C GLN A 74 28.89 -2.54 -1.70
N ALA A 75 28.26 -3.14 -0.68
CA ALA A 75 28.72 -4.39 -0.07
C ALA A 75 28.41 -5.65 -0.88
N GLY A 76 27.87 -5.51 -2.10
CA GLY A 76 27.57 -6.62 -3.01
C GLY A 76 26.34 -7.43 -2.63
N ARG A 77 25.43 -6.89 -1.80
CA ARG A 77 24.20 -7.58 -1.39
C ARG A 77 23.04 -7.29 -2.33
N LEU A 78 22.21 -8.30 -2.54
CA LEU A 78 20.85 -8.16 -3.05
C LEU A 78 20.00 -7.41 -2.02
N VAL A 79 19.22 -6.45 -2.48
CA VAL A 79 18.30 -5.65 -1.67
C VAL A 79 16.88 -6.14 -1.87
N ILE A 80 16.30 -6.66 -0.78
CA ILE A 80 14.94 -7.18 -0.75
C ILE A 80 14.06 -6.24 0.07
N TYR A 81 13.00 -5.70 -0.50
CA TYR A 81 11.97 -4.98 0.27
C TYR A 81 10.94 -5.96 0.84
N ALA A 82 10.73 -5.99 2.15
CA ALA A 82 9.75 -6.89 2.77
C ALA A 82 8.52 -6.12 3.28
N SER A 83 7.42 -6.17 2.53
CA SER A 83 6.13 -5.63 2.96
C SER A 83 5.48 -6.57 3.97
N THR A 84 5.36 -6.12 5.22
CA THR A 84 4.60 -6.79 6.28
C THR A 84 3.57 -5.81 6.82
N PRO A 85 2.28 -6.17 6.92
CA PRO A 85 1.27 -5.27 7.44
C PRO A 85 1.51 -5.00 8.93
N ILE A 86 1.81 -3.74 9.27
CA ILE A 86 2.09 -3.34 10.65
C ILE A 86 0.80 -2.96 11.40
N SER A 87 -0.17 -2.37 10.70
CA SER A 87 -1.42 -1.88 11.29
C SER A 87 -2.18 -2.97 12.08
N PRO A 88 -2.70 -2.66 13.28
CA PRO A 88 -3.53 -3.60 14.06
C PRO A 88 -4.96 -3.76 13.50
N ARG A 89 -5.30 -3.07 12.40
CA ARG A 89 -6.66 -3.09 11.84
C ARG A 89 -7.13 -4.52 11.56
N GLY A 90 -8.36 -4.82 11.98
CA GLY A 90 -8.99 -6.12 11.74
C GLY A 90 -8.69 -7.20 12.77
N GLY A 91 -8.04 -6.87 13.89
CA GLY A 91 -7.75 -7.78 15.01
C GLY A 91 -6.27 -8.08 15.22
N GLY A 92 -5.39 -7.47 14.42
CA GLY A 92 -3.94 -7.56 14.64
C GLY A 92 -3.50 -6.82 15.90
N VAL A 93 -2.26 -7.07 16.30
CA VAL A 93 -1.61 -6.35 17.41
C VAL A 93 -0.33 -5.77 16.84
N GLU A 94 -0.21 -4.44 16.83
CA GLU A 94 0.86 -3.74 16.13
C GLU A 94 2.26 -4.23 16.55
N LYS A 95 2.50 -4.36 17.86
CA LYS A 95 3.74 -4.90 18.40
C LYS A 95 4.05 -6.32 17.87
N VAL A 96 3.03 -7.18 17.79
CA VAL A 96 3.18 -8.54 17.25
C VAL A 96 3.46 -8.49 15.75
N ASN A 97 2.81 -7.60 15.01
CA ASN A 97 3.08 -7.40 13.59
C ASN A 97 4.50 -6.90 13.32
N ILE A 98 5.05 -6.03 14.18
CA ILE A 98 6.45 -5.61 14.12
C ILE A 98 7.40 -6.79 14.38
N ASP A 99 7.11 -7.61 15.39
CA ASP A 99 7.89 -8.82 15.68
C ASP A 99 7.82 -9.83 14.51
N ILE A 100 6.65 -9.95 13.87
CA ILE A 100 6.50 -10.76 12.65
C ILE A 100 7.33 -10.20 11.51
N ALA A 101 7.32 -8.89 11.26
CA ALA A 101 8.12 -8.25 10.22
C ALA A 101 9.62 -8.51 10.42
N ALA A 102 10.10 -8.44 11.67
CA ALA A 102 11.46 -8.80 12.03
C ALA A 102 11.75 -10.30 11.78
N SER A 103 10.81 -11.18 12.11
CA SER A 103 10.92 -12.63 11.82
C SER A 103 10.96 -12.91 10.32
N VAL A 104 10.12 -12.26 9.51
CA VAL A 104 10.11 -12.36 8.04
C VAL A 104 11.47 -11.93 7.48
N LYS A 105 11.99 -10.77 7.91
CA LYS A 105 13.35 -10.32 7.55
C LYS A 105 14.40 -11.39 7.87
N ALA A 106 14.43 -11.89 9.10
CA ALA A 106 15.42 -12.88 9.52
C ALA A 106 15.32 -14.18 8.72
N ARG A 107 14.10 -14.65 8.40
CA ARG A 107 13.90 -15.85 7.56
C ARG A 107 14.36 -15.62 6.13
N LEU A 108 14.02 -14.49 5.53
CA LEU A 108 14.45 -14.16 4.17
C LEU A 108 15.98 -14.06 4.07
N GLU A 109 16.62 -13.31 4.98
CA GLU A 109 18.09 -13.22 5.00
C GLU A 109 18.75 -14.59 5.24
N LYS A 110 18.13 -15.46 6.06
CA LYS A 110 18.61 -16.83 6.22
C LYS A 110 18.47 -17.65 4.94
N SER A 111 17.35 -17.55 4.23
CA SER A 111 17.08 -18.32 3.00
C SER A 111 17.97 -17.92 1.84
N TYR A 112 18.28 -16.62 1.70
CA TYR A 112 19.17 -16.10 0.66
C TYR A 112 20.64 -16.03 1.10
N GLY A 113 20.93 -16.32 2.37
CA GLY A 113 22.28 -16.31 2.94
C GLY A 113 22.87 -14.90 3.07
N GLY A 114 24.18 -14.84 3.32
CA GLY A 114 24.91 -13.58 3.57
C GLY A 114 24.95 -12.59 2.40
N HIS A 115 24.41 -12.96 1.24
CA HIS A 115 24.37 -12.15 0.02
C HIS A 115 23.09 -11.34 -0.15
N ALA A 116 22.12 -11.46 0.77
CA ALA A 116 20.95 -10.60 0.78
C ALA A 116 20.95 -9.68 2.01
N TRP A 117 20.27 -8.55 1.85
CA TRP A 117 19.84 -7.68 2.94
C TRP A 117 18.37 -7.31 2.71
N VAL A 118 17.59 -7.44 3.77
CA VAL A 118 16.15 -7.16 3.72
C VAL A 118 15.85 -5.82 4.36
N LEU A 119 15.28 -4.91 3.59
CA LEU A 119 14.68 -3.67 4.07
C LEU A 119 13.33 -3.99 4.72
N ASN A 120 13.24 -3.84 6.04
CA ASN A 120 12.01 -4.06 6.82
C ASN A 120 11.39 -2.71 7.20
N PRO A 121 10.23 -2.32 6.61
CA PRO A 121 9.51 -1.10 6.96
C PRO A 121 9.18 -0.94 8.45
N GLY A 122 8.95 -2.04 9.18
CA GLY A 122 8.50 -2.01 10.56
C GLY A 122 9.44 -1.29 11.53
N VAL A 123 10.72 -1.11 11.18
CA VAL A 123 11.71 -0.41 12.00
C VAL A 123 11.85 1.09 11.69
N TYR A 124 11.16 1.59 10.65
CA TYR A 124 11.23 2.99 10.21
C TYR A 124 9.94 3.72 10.54
N GLN A 125 9.82 4.17 11.78
CA GLN A 125 8.71 4.99 12.23
C GLN A 125 9.03 6.48 12.07
N LEU A 126 8.10 7.26 11.51
CA LEU A 126 8.24 8.71 11.42
C LEU A 126 8.02 9.34 12.80
N PRO A 127 8.84 10.34 13.20
CA PRO A 127 8.62 11.04 14.45
C PRO A 127 7.34 11.87 14.39
N LYS A 128 6.79 12.19 15.57
CA LYS A 128 5.68 13.14 15.69
C LYS A 128 6.09 14.52 15.20
N VAL A 129 5.19 15.18 14.47
CA VAL A 129 5.34 16.58 14.05
C VAL A 129 4.14 17.35 14.57
N GLY A 130 4.36 18.53 15.18
CA GLY A 130 3.26 19.32 15.72
C GLY A 130 2.38 18.57 16.74
N GLY A 131 2.96 17.61 17.48
CA GLY A 131 2.26 16.84 18.52
C GLY A 131 1.43 15.64 18.03
N HIS A 132 1.41 15.33 16.73
CA HIS A 132 0.63 14.21 16.20
C HIS A 132 1.49 13.24 15.36
N ASP A 133 1.02 12.01 15.25
CA ASP A 133 1.68 10.92 14.50
C ASP A 133 1.46 11.06 12.99
N ALA A 134 2.41 10.55 12.21
CA ALA A 134 2.26 10.40 10.77
C ALA A 134 1.10 9.43 10.46
N GLY A 135 0.30 9.75 9.45
CA GLY A 135 -0.73 8.89 8.91
C GLY A 135 -0.23 8.04 7.75
N GLY A 136 -1.14 7.27 7.16
CA GLY A 136 -0.80 6.38 6.04
C GLY A 136 -0.36 7.14 4.79
N GLY A 137 -0.92 8.31 4.51
CA GLY A 137 -0.49 9.14 3.37
C GLY A 137 0.97 9.57 3.48
N GLU A 138 1.40 10.01 4.68
CA GLU A 138 2.79 10.38 4.94
C GLU A 138 3.74 9.18 4.78
N TYR A 139 3.37 8.01 5.31
CA TYR A 139 4.14 6.77 5.10
C TYR A 139 4.19 6.34 3.64
N MET A 140 3.10 6.50 2.87
CA MET A 140 3.10 6.11 1.47
C MET A 140 3.91 7.08 0.60
N VAL A 141 3.95 8.37 0.93
CA VAL A 141 4.92 9.30 0.32
C VAL A 141 6.35 8.86 0.59
N LEU A 142 6.68 8.51 1.84
CA LEU A 142 7.99 7.96 2.23
C LEU A 142 8.35 6.71 1.41
N TRP A 143 7.51 5.68 1.46
CA TRP A 143 7.81 4.39 0.82
C TRP A 143 7.82 4.47 -0.71
N THR A 144 6.96 5.31 -1.31
CA THR A 144 7.01 5.53 -2.75
C THR A 144 8.35 6.13 -3.19
N ARG A 145 8.88 7.08 -2.42
CA ARG A 145 10.19 7.70 -2.72
C ARG A 145 11.34 6.74 -2.47
N VAL A 146 11.27 5.92 -1.43
CA VAL A 146 12.29 4.89 -1.15
C VAL A 146 12.34 3.84 -2.27
N LEU A 147 11.18 3.30 -2.63
CA LEU A 147 11.04 2.23 -3.62
C LEU A 147 11.27 2.73 -5.05
N GLY A 148 10.75 3.91 -5.38
CA GLY A 148 10.88 4.51 -6.71
C GLY A 148 12.27 5.06 -6.99
N GLY A 149 13.01 5.50 -5.96
CA GLY A 149 14.21 6.31 -6.16
C GLY A 149 13.91 7.63 -6.89
N ASP A 150 14.94 8.27 -7.43
CA ASP A 150 14.81 9.62 -8.00
C ASP A 150 14.00 9.65 -9.31
N ASP A 151 14.07 8.59 -10.12
CA ASP A 151 13.40 8.48 -11.43
C ASP A 151 12.08 7.68 -11.38
N GLY A 152 11.75 7.11 -10.22
CA GLY A 152 10.60 6.22 -10.07
C GLY A 152 10.79 4.85 -10.74
N ALA A 153 12.02 4.44 -11.09
CA ALA A 153 12.30 3.13 -11.68
C ALA A 153 12.82 2.08 -10.68
N GLY A 154 13.06 2.48 -9.42
CA GLY A 154 13.39 1.56 -8.32
C GLY A 154 14.62 0.69 -8.56
N ARG A 155 15.66 1.26 -9.18
CA ARG A 155 16.85 0.55 -9.66
C ARG A 155 17.66 -0.15 -8.57
N ASP A 156 17.47 0.25 -7.32
CA ASP A 156 18.23 -0.23 -6.17
C ASP A 156 17.55 -1.36 -5.41
N ILE A 157 16.34 -1.76 -5.84
CA ILE A 157 15.58 -2.87 -5.28
C ILE A 157 15.62 -4.03 -6.27
N ASP A 158 16.09 -5.19 -5.80
CA ASP A 158 16.21 -6.38 -6.63
C ASP A 158 14.96 -7.26 -6.52
N MET A 159 14.32 -7.27 -5.34
CA MET A 159 13.12 -8.07 -5.07
C MET A 159 12.19 -7.36 -4.07
N THR A 160 10.88 -7.57 -4.21
CA THR A 160 9.89 -7.31 -3.17
C THR A 160 9.28 -8.62 -2.67
N HIS A 161 9.09 -8.71 -1.36
CA HIS A 161 8.43 -9.82 -0.68
C HIS A 161 7.22 -9.30 0.08
N PHE A 162 6.04 -9.71 -0.36
CA PHE A 162 4.77 -9.40 0.29
C PHE A 162 4.36 -10.53 1.23
N THR A 163 4.25 -10.21 2.52
CA THR A 163 3.94 -11.16 3.58
C THR A 163 2.52 -11.71 3.43
N GLY A 164 2.39 -13.02 3.29
CA GLY A 164 1.11 -13.71 3.27
C GLY A 164 0.77 -14.43 4.58
N PRO A 165 -0.33 -15.21 4.59
CA PRO A 165 -0.75 -15.94 5.78
C PRO A 165 0.25 -17.00 6.24
N GLY A 166 0.98 -17.66 5.33
CA GLY A 166 2.01 -18.63 5.68
C GLY A 166 3.14 -17.98 6.47
N ASP A 167 3.65 -16.86 5.99
CA ASP A 167 4.70 -16.09 6.65
C ASP A 167 4.29 -15.59 8.04
N MET A 168 3.04 -15.15 8.18
CA MET A 168 2.47 -14.71 9.46
C MET A 168 2.41 -15.86 10.46
N ARG A 169 1.89 -17.02 10.05
CA ARG A 169 1.74 -18.20 10.92
C ARG A 169 3.08 -18.79 11.33
N ALA A 170 4.09 -18.71 10.46
CA ALA A 170 5.43 -19.18 10.75
C ALA A 170 6.03 -18.50 12.00
N PHE A 171 5.68 -17.24 12.28
CA PHE A 171 6.10 -16.56 13.51
C PHE A 171 5.60 -17.26 14.77
N PHE A 172 4.34 -17.69 14.76
CA PHE A 172 3.72 -18.38 15.90
C PHE A 172 4.18 -19.83 16.05
N SER A 173 4.98 -20.35 15.11
CA SER A 173 5.35 -21.76 15.02
C SER A 173 4.13 -22.70 14.98
N CYS A 174 3.00 -22.21 14.48
CA CYS A 174 1.80 -23.02 14.34
C CYS A 174 1.87 -23.86 13.06
N GLY A 175 1.70 -25.18 13.21
CA GLY A 175 1.57 -26.11 12.09
C GLY A 175 0.23 -25.97 11.36
N GLY A 176 0.00 -26.83 10.36
CA GLY A 176 -1.23 -26.84 9.56
C GLY A 176 -2.48 -27.36 10.28
N ASN A 177 -2.32 -28.04 11.42
CA ASN A 177 -3.42 -28.62 12.20
C ASN A 177 -3.76 -27.74 13.40
N ASP A 178 -5.06 -27.60 13.70
CA ASP A 178 -5.59 -26.81 14.83
C ASP A 178 -4.93 -25.43 15.02
N LEU A 179 -4.92 -24.64 13.95
CA LEU A 179 -4.32 -23.31 13.97
C LEU A 179 -4.94 -22.39 15.04
N THR A 180 -6.24 -22.50 15.27
CA THR A 180 -6.97 -21.74 16.29
C THR A 180 -6.56 -22.13 17.71
N GLY A 181 -6.39 -23.42 18.00
CA GLY A 181 -5.91 -23.90 19.29
C GLY A 181 -4.46 -23.47 19.55
N CYS A 182 -3.60 -23.57 18.53
CA CYS A 182 -2.22 -23.09 18.63
C CYS A 182 -2.14 -21.60 18.95
N LEU A 183 -2.88 -20.76 18.22
CA LEU A 183 -2.90 -19.30 18.46
C LEU A 183 -3.54 -18.93 19.80
N THR A 184 -4.54 -19.70 20.25
CA THR A 184 -5.12 -19.57 21.59
C THR A 184 -4.06 -19.82 22.66
N HIS A 185 -3.31 -20.92 22.55
CA HIS A 185 -2.24 -21.25 23.47
C HIS A 185 -1.11 -20.19 23.46
N TRP A 186 -0.72 -19.70 22.29
CA TRP A 186 0.25 -18.62 22.17
C TRP A 186 -0.23 -17.36 22.90
N LEU A 187 -1.50 -16.98 22.68
CA LEU A 187 -2.10 -15.79 23.29
C LEU A 187 -2.15 -15.90 24.82
N ASP A 188 -2.58 -17.05 25.34
CA ASP A 188 -2.68 -17.32 26.79
C ASP A 188 -1.30 -17.38 27.47
N THR A 189 -0.31 -17.94 26.78
CA THR A 189 1.06 -17.98 27.30
C THR A 189 1.65 -16.56 27.35
N ARG A 190 1.48 -15.79 26.27
CA ARG A 190 2.07 -14.46 26.15
C ARG A 190 1.39 -13.44 27.07
N SER A 191 0.08 -13.55 27.30
CA SER A 191 -0.68 -12.69 28.23
C SER A 191 -0.17 -12.76 29.67
N GLY A 192 0.50 -13.85 30.07
CA GLY A 192 1.17 -13.94 31.37
C GLY A 192 2.27 -12.89 31.57
N THR A 193 2.90 -12.43 30.48
CA THR A 193 4.09 -11.55 30.54
C THR A 193 3.93 -10.22 29.81
N ASP A 194 2.91 -10.06 28.96
CA ASP A 194 2.71 -8.87 28.14
C ASP A 194 1.32 -8.27 28.40
N ALA A 195 1.28 -7.02 28.91
CA ALA A 195 0.05 -6.34 29.30
C ALA A 195 -0.85 -6.01 28.10
N ASP A 196 -0.28 -5.76 26.92
CA ASP A 196 -1.07 -5.46 25.72
C ASP A 196 -1.74 -6.73 25.21
N ILE A 197 -1.00 -7.84 25.25
CA ILE A 197 -1.55 -9.15 24.91
C ILE A 197 -2.58 -9.61 25.93
N ARG A 198 -2.38 -9.33 27.23
CA ARG A 198 -3.37 -9.61 28.27
C ARG A 198 -4.69 -8.90 28.02
N ARG A 199 -4.67 -7.63 27.61
CA ARG A 199 -5.91 -6.90 27.25
C ARG A 199 -6.65 -7.57 26.10
N VAL A 200 -5.93 -8.15 25.12
CA VAL A 200 -6.54 -8.91 24.02
C VAL A 200 -7.10 -10.24 24.52
N ALA A 201 -6.35 -10.95 25.37
CA ALA A 201 -6.73 -12.27 25.89
C ALA A 201 -7.98 -12.23 26.80
N ASP A 202 -8.06 -11.21 27.66
CA ASP A 202 -9.12 -11.05 28.67
C ASP A 202 -10.43 -10.51 28.08
N ASN A 203 -10.40 -9.96 26.88
CA ASN A 203 -11.59 -9.46 26.19
C ASN A 203 -12.04 -10.47 25.11
N ALA A 204 -13.23 -11.06 25.27
CA ALA A 204 -13.73 -12.09 24.37
C ALA A 204 -13.86 -11.65 22.90
N ASP A 205 -14.22 -10.39 22.64
CA ASP A 205 -14.33 -9.85 21.29
C ASP A 205 -12.96 -9.60 20.67
N ALA A 206 -12.02 -9.03 21.43
CA ALA A 206 -10.64 -8.82 21.00
C ALA A 206 -9.93 -10.15 20.74
N ARG A 207 -10.11 -11.14 21.62
CA ARG A 207 -9.61 -12.52 21.45
C ARG A 207 -10.15 -13.14 20.17
N ARG A 208 -11.45 -13.04 19.91
CA ARG A 208 -12.07 -13.54 18.68
C ARG A 208 -11.53 -12.81 17.44
N ALA A 209 -11.35 -11.50 17.51
CA ALA A 209 -10.76 -10.72 16.43
C ALA A 209 -9.30 -11.09 16.16
N PHE A 210 -8.49 -11.29 17.21
CA PHE A 210 -7.11 -11.77 17.13
C PHE A 210 -7.02 -13.12 16.42
N LEU A 211 -7.81 -14.10 16.88
CA LEU A 211 -7.85 -15.42 16.27
C LEU A 211 -8.25 -15.31 14.80
N ARG A 212 -9.34 -14.59 14.48
CA ARG A 212 -9.78 -14.38 13.10
C ARG A 212 -8.70 -13.72 12.24
N TYR A 213 -7.99 -12.74 12.78
CA TYR A 213 -6.95 -12.03 12.07
C TYR A 213 -5.78 -12.97 11.73
N TYR A 214 -5.10 -13.53 12.73
CA TYR A 214 -3.90 -14.35 12.49
C TYR A 214 -4.17 -15.72 11.87
N THR A 215 -5.42 -16.20 11.88
CA THR A 215 -5.81 -17.41 11.14
C THR A 215 -6.11 -17.13 9.66
N LEU A 216 -6.95 -16.12 9.39
CA LEU A 216 -7.58 -15.95 8.07
C LEU A 216 -7.14 -14.71 7.29
N ARG A 217 -6.69 -13.64 7.97
CA ARG A 217 -6.55 -12.31 7.38
C ARG A 217 -5.17 -11.69 7.49
N ALA A 218 -4.29 -12.20 8.34
CA ALA A 218 -2.95 -11.65 8.50
C ALA A 218 -2.18 -11.85 7.18
N SER A 219 -2.12 -10.80 6.37
CA SER A 219 -1.40 -10.71 5.10
C SER A 219 -1.51 -9.29 4.54
N VAL A 220 -0.70 -9.00 3.54
CA VAL A 220 -0.78 -7.73 2.79
C VAL A 220 -2.15 -7.46 2.18
N ALA A 221 -2.96 -8.49 1.90
CA ALA A 221 -4.29 -8.38 1.27
C ALA A 221 -5.35 -7.68 2.15
N TYR A 222 -5.02 -7.39 3.42
CA TYR A 222 -5.91 -6.69 4.35
C TYR A 222 -5.26 -5.42 4.93
N SER A 223 -4.26 -4.88 4.24
CA SER A 223 -3.50 -3.69 4.64
C SER A 223 -3.54 -2.62 3.57
N ALA A 224 -4.06 -1.45 3.92
CA ALA A 224 -4.11 -0.30 3.03
C ALA A 224 -2.71 0.11 2.54
N GLY A 225 -1.72 0.17 3.45
CA GLY A 225 -0.36 0.51 3.06
C GLY A 225 0.26 -0.54 2.13
N SER A 226 0.00 -1.83 2.40
CA SER A 226 0.56 -2.90 1.57
C SER A 226 -0.07 -3.00 0.18
N HIS A 227 -1.35 -2.60 0.05
CA HIS A 227 -1.98 -2.45 -1.26
C HIS A 227 -1.32 -1.35 -2.08
N ASP A 228 -1.04 -0.19 -1.48
CA ASP A 228 -0.34 0.88 -2.16
C ASP A 228 1.10 0.49 -2.49
N GLU A 229 1.81 -0.22 -1.60
CA GLU A 229 3.14 -0.79 -1.87
C GLU A 229 3.13 -1.75 -3.06
N TRP A 230 2.10 -2.59 -3.19
CA TRP A 230 1.91 -3.42 -4.38
C TRP A 230 1.76 -2.57 -5.64
N ASN A 231 0.90 -1.55 -5.60
CA ASN A 231 0.67 -0.64 -6.73
C ASN A 231 1.93 0.17 -7.10
N ILE A 232 2.73 0.60 -6.11
CA ILE A 232 4.03 1.25 -6.31
C ILE A 232 4.93 0.32 -7.13
N VAL A 233 5.07 -0.95 -6.74
CA VAL A 233 5.93 -1.92 -7.44
C VAL A 233 5.42 -2.21 -8.85
N VAL A 234 4.12 -2.36 -9.04
CA VAL A 234 3.52 -2.53 -10.39
C VAL A 234 3.86 -1.33 -11.28
N ARG A 235 3.70 -0.10 -10.80
CA ARG A 235 4.02 1.10 -11.59
C ARG A 235 5.52 1.26 -11.85
N ILE A 236 6.38 0.86 -10.92
CA ILE A 236 7.83 0.78 -11.16
C ILE A 236 8.13 -0.23 -12.28
N ASN A 237 7.56 -1.43 -12.21
CA ASN A 237 7.82 -2.49 -13.19
C ASN A 237 7.35 -2.15 -14.59
N ARG A 238 6.22 -1.43 -14.74
CA ARG A 238 5.73 -0.92 -16.02
C ARG A 238 6.67 0.11 -16.68
N LYS A 239 7.52 0.79 -15.89
CA LYS A 239 8.55 1.71 -16.41
C LYS A 239 9.83 0.99 -16.83
N ARG A 240 10.04 -0.25 -16.38
CA ARG A 240 11.26 -1.03 -16.63
C ARG A 240 11.10 -1.85 -17.91
N ARG A 241 12.22 -2.23 -18.51
CA ARG A 241 12.24 -3.17 -19.63
C ARG A 241 11.93 -4.59 -19.12
N LEU A 242 11.31 -5.40 -19.96
CA LEU A 242 11.14 -6.83 -19.67
C LEU A 242 12.50 -7.47 -19.37
N GLY A 243 12.55 -8.28 -18.32
CA GLY A 243 13.79 -8.88 -17.82
C GLY A 243 14.55 -8.02 -16.80
N ASP A 244 14.36 -6.70 -16.81
CA ASP A 244 14.95 -5.80 -15.83
C ASP A 244 14.03 -5.55 -14.63
N GLN A 245 12.81 -6.09 -14.59
CA GLN A 245 11.79 -5.78 -13.58
C GLN A 245 12.18 -6.25 -12.16
N ILE A 246 11.64 -5.58 -11.14
CA ILE A 246 11.74 -6.04 -9.74
C ILE A 246 11.00 -7.37 -9.63
N ALA A 247 11.69 -8.40 -9.10
CA ALA A 247 11.06 -9.67 -8.81
C ALA A 247 10.04 -9.52 -7.66
N VAL A 248 8.83 -10.03 -7.84
CA VAL A 248 7.76 -9.91 -6.83
C VAL A 248 7.43 -11.29 -6.28
N PHE A 249 7.39 -11.40 -4.95
CA PHE A 249 6.98 -12.61 -4.24
C PHE A 249 5.82 -12.30 -3.31
N PHE A 250 4.91 -13.27 -3.17
CA PHE A 250 3.84 -13.26 -2.17
C PHE A 250 3.84 -14.59 -1.43
N ASP A 251 3.96 -14.53 -0.10
CA ASP A 251 3.95 -15.69 0.79
C ASP A 251 4.98 -16.78 0.38
N GLY A 252 6.19 -16.34 0.01
CA GLY A 252 7.28 -17.21 -0.41
C GLY A 252 7.18 -17.77 -1.83
N ARG A 253 6.15 -17.40 -2.59
CA ARG A 253 5.99 -17.81 -4.00
C ARG A 253 6.18 -16.62 -4.92
N SER A 254 6.86 -16.82 -6.05
CA SER A 254 6.94 -15.79 -7.08
C SER A 254 5.54 -15.46 -7.61
N ALA A 255 5.26 -14.17 -7.76
CA ALA A 255 4.07 -13.71 -8.44
C ALA A 255 4.14 -14.12 -9.91
N SER A 256 3.01 -14.50 -10.49
CA SER A 256 2.88 -14.73 -11.92
C SER A 256 3.08 -13.43 -12.71
N PRO A 257 3.41 -13.51 -14.01
CA PRO A 257 3.51 -12.32 -14.84
C PRO A 257 2.25 -11.44 -14.82
N ALA A 258 1.06 -12.05 -14.72
CA ALA A 258 -0.20 -11.32 -14.61
C ALA A 258 -0.30 -10.56 -13.27
N GLU A 259 0.06 -11.20 -12.15
CA GLU A 259 0.06 -10.56 -10.84
C GLU A 259 1.06 -9.40 -10.77
N MET A 260 2.26 -9.57 -11.33
CA MET A 260 3.30 -8.53 -11.37
C MET A 260 2.89 -7.24 -12.11
N GLU A 261 1.89 -7.32 -12.98
CA GLU A 261 1.42 -6.22 -13.81
C GLU A 261 0.03 -5.70 -13.40
N THR A 262 -0.61 -6.28 -12.38
CA THR A 262 -1.98 -5.95 -11.97
C THR A 262 -1.99 -5.13 -10.69
N GLU A 263 -2.54 -3.92 -10.76
CA GLU A 263 -2.80 -3.10 -9.57
C GLU A 263 -3.99 -3.64 -8.77
N VAL A 264 -3.92 -3.49 -7.45
CA VAL A 264 -4.98 -3.85 -6.50
C VAL A 264 -5.72 -2.59 -6.02
N SER A 265 -6.77 -2.78 -5.22
CA SER A 265 -7.56 -1.68 -4.66
C SER A 265 -6.67 -0.70 -3.89
N PRO A 266 -6.83 0.62 -4.09
CA PRO A 266 -6.00 1.62 -3.41
C PRO A 266 -6.26 1.60 -1.89
N GLY A 267 -5.22 1.87 -1.11
CA GLY A 267 -5.31 2.03 0.33
C GLY A 267 -5.46 3.50 0.73
N TYR A 268 -4.38 4.25 0.54
CA TYR A 268 -4.25 5.70 0.76
C TYR A 268 -4.06 6.47 -0.56
N GLU A 269 -3.78 5.77 -1.67
CA GLU A 269 -3.75 6.37 -2.99
C GLU A 269 -5.08 7.12 -3.27
N THR A 270 -4.94 8.34 -3.76
CA THR A 270 -6.06 9.16 -4.24
C THR A 270 -6.14 9.04 -5.76
N ARG A 271 -7.31 8.62 -6.26
CA ARG A 271 -7.65 8.59 -7.70
C ARG A 271 -8.53 9.78 -8.06
#